data_AF-A0A529LYE5-F1
#
_entry.id   AF-A0A529LYE5-F1
#
_cell.length_a   1.000
_cell.length_b   1.000
_cell.length_c   1.000
_cell.angle_alpha   90.00
_cell.angle_beta   90.00
_cell.angle_gamma   90.00
#
_symmetry.space_group_name_H-M   'P 1'
#
loop_
_entity.id
_entity.type
_entity.pdbx_description
1 polymer ?
#
loop_
_entity_poly.entity_id
_entity_poly.type
_entity_poly.pdbx_seq_one_letter_code
_entity_poly.pdbx_strand_id
1 'polypeptide(L)'
;MNYSSEVERDYDVRGWYASVQESRHDGGTPGETLVKVATGVVIRNPFAGKYVAELSDLTNPSSAIGHALGERAVALLGNRPVESYGKGGIAGTAGEQEHVVACITTVFGDPL
;
A
#
# COMPACT_ATOMS: atom_id res chain seq x y z
N MET A 1 -7.53 16.30 4.68
CA MET A 1 -8.38 15.37 3.92
C MET A 1 -8.33 14.03 4.64
N ASN A 2 -9.41 13.23 4.69
CA ASN A 2 -9.31 11.87 5.26
C ASN A 2 -9.20 10.88 4.11
N TYR A 3 -7.96 10.56 3.72
CA TYR A 3 -7.71 9.67 2.58
C TYR A 3 -8.19 8.24 2.83
N SER A 4 -8.29 7.81 4.09
CA SER A 4 -8.85 6.49 4.42
C SER A 4 -10.32 6.40 4.04
N SER A 5 -11.11 7.42 4.38
CA SER A 5 -12.52 7.51 3.99
C SER A 5 -12.72 7.69 2.49
N GLU A 6 -11.77 8.32 1.81
CA GLU A 6 -11.77 8.43 0.35
C GLU A 6 -11.57 7.07 -0.32
N VAL A 7 -10.59 6.28 0.14
CA VAL A 7 -10.38 4.91 -0.33
C VAL A 7 -11.61 4.03 -0.09
N GLU A 8 -12.25 4.13 1.08
CA GLU A 8 -13.46 3.35 1.41
C GLU A 8 -14.70 3.77 0.60
N ARG A 9 -14.69 4.95 -0.02
CA ARG A 9 -15.74 5.40 -0.93
C ARG A 9 -15.50 4.90 -2.35
N ASP A 10 -14.26 4.96 -2.81
CA ASP A 10 -13.91 4.68 -4.21
C ASP A 10 -13.56 3.19 -4.45
N TYR A 11 -13.28 2.43 -3.38
CA TYR A 11 -13.05 0.99 -3.40
C TYR A 11 -13.93 0.25 -2.40
N ASP A 12 -14.32 -0.98 -2.75
CA ASP A 12 -14.91 -1.93 -1.81
C ASP A 12 -13.80 -2.53 -0.91
N VAL A 13 -13.54 -1.86 0.21
CA VAL A 13 -12.50 -2.20 1.18
C VAL A 13 -12.96 -3.30 2.13
N ARG A 14 -12.26 -4.43 2.14
CA ARG A 14 -12.46 -5.50 3.12
C ARG A 14 -11.77 -5.20 4.45
N GLY A 15 -10.63 -4.51 4.42
CA GLY A 15 -9.91 -4.15 5.63
C GLY A 15 -8.52 -3.62 5.39
N TRP A 16 -7.94 -3.12 6.48
CA TRP A 16 -6.61 -2.53 6.54
C TRP A 16 -5.68 -3.44 7.34
N TYR A 17 -4.39 -3.44 6.99
CA TYR A 17 -3.35 -4.19 7.65
C TYR A 17 -2.17 -3.28 7.97
N ALA A 18 -1.51 -3.54 9.10
CA ALA A 18 -0.25 -2.92 9.44
C ALA A 18 0.64 -3.88 10.22
N SER A 19 1.94 -3.78 10.02
CA SER A 19 2.95 -4.44 10.83
C SER A 19 4.13 -3.52 11.07
N VAL A 20 4.70 -3.61 12.28
CA VAL A 20 5.93 -2.94 12.68
C VAL A 20 6.95 -4.01 13.03
N GLN A 21 8.15 -3.92 12.45
CA GLN A 21 9.28 -4.78 12.75
C GLN A 21 10.41 -3.92 13.32
N GLU A 22 10.97 -4.32 14.45
CA GLU A 22 12.17 -3.74 15.04
C GLU A 22 13.31 -4.77 15.00
N SER A 23 14.40 -4.43 14.31
CA SER A 23 15.59 -5.27 14.20
C SER A 23 16.76 -4.64 14.92
N ARG A 24 17.30 -5.33 15.94
CA ARG A 24 18.44 -4.85 16.73
C ARG A 24 19.80 -5.29 16.16
N HIS A 25 19.83 -6.41 15.44
CA HIS A 25 21.00 -6.97 14.78
C HIS A 25 20.57 -7.96 13.70
N ASP A 26 21.51 -8.35 12.83
CA ASP A 26 21.35 -9.44 11.85
C ASP A 26 22.63 -10.32 11.82
N GLY A 27 22.90 -10.98 12.95
CA GLY A 27 24.09 -11.84 13.14
C GLY A 27 25.36 -11.13 13.64
N GLY A 28 25.38 -9.80 13.71
CA GLY A 28 26.50 -8.99 14.23
C GLY A 28 26.22 -8.32 15.58
N THR A 29 27.16 -7.46 16.02
CA THR A 29 26.97 -6.60 17.20
C THR A 29 25.79 -5.64 16.98
N PRO A 30 24.86 -5.49 17.95
CA PRO A 30 23.73 -4.57 17.81
C PRO A 30 24.16 -3.12 17.57
N GLY A 31 23.46 -2.44 16.65
CA GLY A 31 23.60 -1.01 16.37
C GLY A 31 22.33 -0.22 16.73
N GLU A 32 22.07 0.87 16.01
CA GLU A 32 20.76 1.53 16.05
C GLU A 32 19.67 0.57 15.56
N THR A 33 18.50 0.58 16.21
CA THR A 33 17.41 -0.33 15.86
C THR A 33 16.79 0.08 14.52
N LEU A 34 16.87 -0.80 13.53
CA LEU A 34 16.18 -0.62 12.27
C LEU A 34 14.68 -0.88 12.47
N VAL A 35 13.85 0.11 12.14
CA VAL A 35 12.40 -0.02 12.20
C VAL A 35 11.82 -0.05 10.79
N LYS A 36 11.05 -1.08 10.49
CA LYS A 36 10.31 -1.21 9.23
C LYS A 36 8.82 -1.23 9.52
N VAL A 37 8.06 -0.46 8.75
CA VAL A 37 6.60 -0.47 8.79
C VAL A 37 6.09 -0.92 7.43
N ALA A 38 5.11 -1.81 7.43
CA ALA A 38 4.33 -2.14 6.24
C ALA A 38 2.86 -1.88 6.53
N THR A 39 2.21 -1.11 5.68
CA THR A 39 0.76 -0.87 5.69
C THR A 39 0.16 -1.41 4.40
N GLY A 40 -1.07 -1.92 4.49
CA GLY A 40 -1.77 -2.47 3.33
C GLY A 40 -3.27 -2.29 3.45
N VAL A 41 -3.93 -2.31 2.29
CA VAL A 41 -5.38 -2.35 2.17
C VAL A 41 -5.78 -3.55 1.33
N VAL A 42 -6.85 -4.22 1.71
CA VAL A 42 -7.44 -5.28 0.91
C VAL A 42 -8.74 -4.76 0.30
N ILE A 43 -8.76 -4.67 -1.03
CA ILE A 43 -9.91 -4.22 -1.81
C ILE A 43 -10.47 -5.37 -2.66
N ARG A 44 -11.75 -5.31 -2.99
CA ARG A 44 -12.32 -6.17 -4.02
C ARG A 44 -11.77 -5.79 -5.38
N ASN A 45 -11.29 -6.79 -6.13
CA ASN A 45 -10.88 -6.58 -7.52
C ASN A 45 -12.12 -6.57 -8.45
N PRO A 46 -12.45 -5.45 -9.13
CA PRO A 46 -13.61 -5.36 -10.02
C PRO A 46 -13.45 -6.14 -11.34
N PHE A 47 -12.22 -6.58 -11.64
CA PHE A 47 -11.84 -7.26 -12.89
C PHE A 47 -11.53 -8.75 -12.71
N ALA A 48 -11.68 -9.30 -11.51
CA ALA A 48 -11.45 -10.73 -11.28
C ALA A 48 -12.32 -11.61 -12.19
N GLY A 49 -11.71 -12.59 -12.84
CA GLY A 49 -12.36 -13.58 -13.70
C GLY A 49 -12.73 -13.09 -15.10
N LYS A 50 -12.29 -11.90 -15.52
CA LYS A 50 -12.56 -11.36 -16.86
C LYS A 50 -11.39 -10.53 -17.37
N TYR A 51 -11.17 -10.58 -18.69
CA TYR A 51 -10.27 -9.65 -19.38
C TYR A 51 -10.93 -8.28 -19.51
N VAL A 52 -10.17 -7.22 -19.21
CA VAL A 52 -10.60 -5.82 -19.37
C VAL A 52 -9.42 -5.02 -19.95
N ALA A 53 -9.64 -4.33 -21.05
CA ALA A 53 -8.59 -3.55 -21.71
C ALA A 53 -8.22 -2.26 -20.95
N GLU A 54 -9.20 -1.64 -20.27
CA GLU A 54 -9.04 -0.38 -19.55
C GLU A 54 -9.16 -0.60 -18.03
N LEU A 55 -8.09 -0.31 -17.29
CA LEU A 55 -8.00 -0.55 -15.85
C LEU A 55 -8.20 0.73 -15.01
N SER A 56 -8.82 1.75 -15.59
CA SER A 56 -8.99 3.08 -14.98
C SER A 56 -9.76 3.05 -13.65
N ASP A 57 -10.68 2.11 -13.45
CA ASP A 57 -11.40 1.94 -12.18
C ASP A 57 -10.47 1.57 -11.01
N LEU A 58 -9.31 0.97 -11.30
CA LEU A 58 -8.26 0.70 -10.29
C LEU A 58 -7.19 1.79 -10.26
N THR A 59 -6.85 2.38 -11.40
CA THR A 59 -5.74 3.35 -11.48
C THR A 59 -6.15 4.74 -11.01
N ASN A 60 -7.29 5.27 -11.46
CA ASN A 60 -7.67 6.67 -11.21
C ASN A 60 -7.80 7.02 -9.72
N PRO A 61 -8.41 6.18 -8.86
CA PRO A 61 -8.53 6.49 -7.44
C PRO A 61 -7.30 6.06 -6.62
N SER A 62 -6.25 5.50 -7.25
CA SER A 62 -5.11 4.88 -6.54
C SER A 62 -4.26 5.89 -5.75
N SER A 63 -4.29 7.17 -6.11
CA SER A 63 -3.61 8.24 -5.38
C SER A 63 -4.07 8.32 -3.91
N ALA A 64 -5.38 8.13 -3.66
CA ALA A 64 -5.92 8.11 -2.32
C ALA A 64 -5.38 6.93 -1.49
N ILE A 65 -5.13 5.77 -2.11
CA ILE A 65 -4.49 4.64 -1.44
C ILE A 65 -3.05 5.01 -1.04
N GLY A 66 -2.29 5.63 -1.96
CA GLY A 66 -0.93 6.08 -1.70
C GLY A 66 -0.84 6.99 -0.47
N HIS A 67 -1.64 8.06 -0.45
CA HIS A 67 -1.72 8.95 0.71
C HIS A 67 -2.15 8.21 1.99
N ALA A 68 -3.23 7.41 1.93
CA ALA A 68 -3.76 6.75 3.12
C ALA A 68 -2.82 5.70 3.71
N LEU A 69 -2.02 5.01 2.88
CA LEU A 69 -1.02 4.05 3.36
C LEU A 69 0.23 4.76 3.89
N GLY A 70 0.68 5.82 3.23
CA GLY A 70 1.80 6.66 3.66
C GLY A 70 1.55 7.31 5.02
N GLU A 71 0.39 7.95 5.21
CA GLU A 71 0.00 8.57 6.48
C GLU A 71 0.00 7.56 7.64
N ARG A 72 -0.55 6.36 7.41
CA ARG A 72 -0.54 5.28 8.41
C ARG A 72 0.88 4.79 8.71
N ALA A 73 1.73 4.68 7.69
CA ALA A 73 3.10 4.23 7.87
C ALA A 73 3.91 5.24 8.69
N VAL A 74 3.81 6.54 8.37
CA VAL A 74 4.47 7.62 9.10
C VAL A 74 3.98 7.68 10.56
N ALA A 75 2.68 7.52 10.80
CA ALA A 75 2.14 7.48 12.15
C ALA A 75 2.73 6.34 12.99
N LEU A 76 2.89 5.15 12.40
CA LEU A 76 3.47 3.98 13.06
C LEU A 76 4.99 4.07 13.26
N LEU A 77 5.69 4.83 12.41
CA LEU A 77 7.11 5.12 12.59
C LEU A 77 7.36 6.03 13.81
N GLY A 78 6.36 6.77 14.29
CA GLY A 78 6.44 7.51 15.54
C GLY A 78 7.47 8.65 15.51
N ASN A 79 7.43 9.48 14.47
CA ASN A 79 8.34 10.63 14.24
C ASN A 79 9.80 10.28 13.95
N ARG A 80 10.14 9.00 13.71
CA ARG A 80 11.45 8.63 13.17
C ARG A 80 11.60 9.13 11.72
N PRO A 81 12.81 9.54 11.29
CA PRO A 81 13.05 9.92 9.91
C PRO A 81 12.79 8.74 8.96
N VAL A 82 12.17 9.02 7.82
CA VAL A 82 11.96 8.03 6.76
C VAL A 82 13.19 8.02 5.86
N GLU A 83 13.95 6.94 5.89
CA GLU A 83 15.17 6.80 5.07
C GLU A 83 14.94 6.02 3.77
N SER A 84 13.88 5.22 3.70
CA SER A 84 13.57 4.38 2.56
C SER A 84 12.09 4.03 2.54
N TYR A 85 11.55 3.83 1.34
CA TYR A 85 10.18 3.35 1.13
C TYR A 85 10.14 2.34 -0.01
N GLY A 86 9.03 1.61 -0.09
CA GLY A 86 8.76 0.69 -1.17
C GLY A 86 7.26 0.52 -1.35
N LYS A 87 6.86 0.03 -2.53
CA LYS A 87 5.48 -0.27 -2.86
C LYS A 87 5.37 -1.64 -3.50
N GLY A 88 4.23 -2.28 -3.31
CA GLY A 88 3.94 -3.58 -3.87
C GLY A 88 2.48 -3.91 -3.69
N GLY A 89 2.04 -4.98 -4.35
CA GLY A 89 0.69 -5.49 -4.22
C GLY A 89 0.63 -6.94 -4.65
N ILE A 90 -0.50 -7.57 -4.34
CA ILE A 90 -0.74 -8.98 -4.64
C ILE A 90 -2.13 -9.08 -5.23
N ALA A 91 -2.25 -9.66 -6.43
CA ALA A 91 -3.54 -10.03 -6.99
C ALA A 91 -3.97 -11.39 -6.42
N GLY A 92 -5.28 -11.53 -6.19
CA GLY A 92 -5.87 -12.85 -6.02
C GLY A 92 -5.71 -13.68 -7.31
N THR A 93 -5.77 -14.99 -7.19
CA THR A 93 -5.53 -15.94 -8.31
C THR A 93 -6.52 -15.84 -9.46
N ALA A 94 -7.67 -15.19 -9.25
CA ALA A 94 -8.64 -14.90 -10.30
C ALA A 94 -8.39 -13.56 -11.01
N GLY A 95 -7.36 -12.81 -10.61
CA GLY A 95 -6.93 -11.58 -11.27
C GLY A 95 -5.67 -11.78 -12.12
N GLU A 96 -5.19 -10.67 -12.67
CA GLU A 96 -4.02 -10.60 -13.53
C GLU A 96 -2.96 -9.68 -12.89
N GLN A 97 -1.72 -9.77 -13.35
CA GLN A 97 -0.62 -8.95 -12.83
C GLN A 97 -0.91 -7.45 -13.03
N GLU A 98 -1.52 -7.13 -14.16
CA GLU A 98 -1.90 -5.80 -14.59
C GLU A 98 -2.88 -5.14 -13.60
N HIS A 99 -3.75 -5.91 -12.95
CA HIS A 99 -4.66 -5.41 -11.92
C HIS A 99 -3.91 -4.86 -10.71
N VAL A 100 -2.78 -5.50 -10.34
CA VAL A 100 -1.91 -4.98 -9.27
C VAL A 100 -1.19 -3.74 -9.74
N VAL A 101 -0.57 -3.80 -10.92
CA VAL A 101 0.23 -2.69 -11.49
C VAL A 101 -0.62 -1.42 -11.61
N ALA A 102 -1.88 -1.55 -12.03
CA ALA A 102 -2.85 -0.46 -12.06
C ALA A 102 -3.00 0.25 -10.70
N CYS A 103 -3.02 -0.50 -9.59
CA CYS A 103 -3.17 0.04 -8.25
C CYS A 103 -1.89 0.67 -7.66
N ILE A 104 -0.71 0.32 -8.18
CA ILE A 104 0.59 0.73 -7.61
C ILE A 104 1.46 1.52 -8.58
N THR A 105 0.88 2.04 -9.66
CA THR A 105 1.58 2.82 -10.70
C THR A 105 2.04 4.20 -10.18
N THR A 106 2.44 5.10 -11.07
CA THR A 106 2.90 6.46 -10.75
C THR A 106 1.86 7.25 -9.96
N VAL A 107 0.57 7.18 -10.34
CA VAL A 107 -0.54 7.84 -9.63
C VAL A 107 -0.59 7.50 -8.13
N PHE A 108 -0.29 6.25 -7.78
CA PHE A 108 -0.16 5.79 -6.40
C PHE A 108 1.18 6.17 -5.76
N GLY A 109 2.25 6.22 -6.56
CA GLY A 109 3.61 6.47 -6.10
C GLY A 109 3.92 7.94 -5.79
N ASP A 110 3.38 8.89 -6.56
CA ASP A 110 3.63 10.33 -6.34
C ASP A 110 3.19 10.83 -4.94
N PRO A 111 2.11 10.28 -4.34
CA PRO A 111 1.70 10.58 -2.97
C PRO A 111 2.55 10.00 -1.83
N LEU A 112 3.42 9.02 -2.09
CA LEU A 112 4.14 8.26 -1.05
C LEU A 112 5.43 8.93 -0.57
#